data_AF-A0A3D4Z2J9-F1
#
_entry.id   AF-A0A3D4Z2J9-F1
#
_cell.length_a   1.000
_cell.length_b   1.000
_cell.length_c   1.000
_cell.angle_alpha   90.00
_cell.angle_beta   90.00
_cell.angle_gamma   90.00
#
_symmetry.space_group_name_H-M   'P 1'
#
loop_
_entity.id
_entity.type
_entity.pdbx_description
1 polymer ?
#
loop_
_entity_poly.entity_id
_entity_poly.type
_entity_poly.pdbx_seq_one_letter_code
_entity_poly.pdbx_strand_id
1 'polypeptide(L)' 'GWHNNHHHFQATANQGFYWWELDVTYYILRCLAFLGLASDLKKPPAAALQRNRIEDGPSAVVLEF' A
#
# COMPACT_ATOMS: atom_id res chain seq x y z
N GLY A 1 -9.37 0.98 4.18
CA GLY A 1 -8.61 2.24 4.15
C GLY A 1 -7.70 2.33 5.36
N TRP A 2 -7.17 3.51 5.65
CA TRP A 2 -6.10 3.80 6.63
C TRP A 2 -6.08 2.91 7.90
N HIS A 3 -7.13 2.92 8.73
CA HIS A 3 -7.21 2.08 9.95
C HIS A 3 -7.15 0.56 9.67
N ASN A 4 -7.81 0.10 8.61
CA ASN A 4 -7.79 -1.31 8.21
C ASN A 4 -6.39 -1.73 7.75
N ASN A 5 -5.72 -0.88 6.97
CA ASN A 5 -4.35 -1.12 6.54
C ASN A 5 -3.40 -1.15 7.75
N HIS A 6 -3.57 -0.22 8.71
CA HIS A 6 -2.78 -0.18 9.95
C HIS A 6 -2.94 -1.45 10.79
N HIS A 7 -4.17 -1.95 11.00
CA HIS A 7 -4.37 -3.18 11.76
C HIS A 7 -3.79 -4.43 11.09
N HIS A 8 -3.83 -4.52 9.75
CA HIS A 8 -3.24 -5.64 9.02
C HIS A 8 -1.71 -5.56 8.91
N PHE A 9 -1.16 -4.35 8.88
CA PHE A 9 0.26 -4.09 8.63
C PHE A 9 0.82 -3.06 9.61
N GLN A 10 0.63 -3.27 10.91
CA GLN A 10 1.03 -2.31 11.96
C GLN A 10 2.52 -1.93 11.98
N ALA A 11 3.36 -2.78 11.38
CA ALA A 11 4.80 -2.54 11.26
C ALA A 11 5.19 -1.58 10.11
N THR A 12 4.25 -1.18 9.25
CA THR A 12 4.52 -0.24 8.16
C THR A 12 4.43 1.19 8.65
N ALA A 13 5.37 2.03 8.19
CA ALA A 13 5.44 3.43 8.56
C ALA A 13 4.29 4.25 7.94
N ASN A 14 3.81 3.87 6.75
CA ASN A 14 2.61 4.40 6.14
C ASN A 14 1.40 3.53 6.48
N GLN A 15 0.26 4.17 6.75
CA GLN A 15 -1.05 3.53 6.86
C GLN A 15 -1.87 3.71 5.57
N GLY A 16 -1.52 4.70 4.73
CA GLY A 16 -2.06 4.90 3.38
C GLY A 16 -1.25 4.13 2.35
N PHE A 17 -1.89 3.22 1.62
CA PHE A 17 -1.22 2.30 0.68
C PHE A 17 -1.36 2.76 -0.77
N TYR A 18 -2.41 3.52 -1.08
CA TYR A 18 -2.68 4.03 -2.42
C TYR A 18 -2.45 5.54 -2.50
N TRP A 19 -2.18 6.06 -3.70
CA TRP A 19 -1.80 7.45 -3.89
C TRP A 19 -2.90 8.47 -3.51
N TRP A 20 -4.17 8.04 -3.52
CA TRP A 20 -5.32 8.85 -3.09
C TRP A 20 -5.59 8.77 -1.57
N GLU A 21 -4.91 7.89 -0.82
CA GLU A 21 -5.01 7.83 0.63
C GLU A 21 -3.99 8.79 1.26
N LEU A 22 -4.45 9.99 1.64
CA LEU A 22 -3.60 10.99 2.29
C LEU A 22 -3.12 10.50 3.66
N ASP A 23 -1.80 10.50 3.86
CA ASP A 23 -1.13 10.02 5.07
C ASP A 23 -0.17 11.09 5.61
N VAL A 24 -0.71 12.01 6.42
CA VAL A 24 0.05 13.15 6.96
C VAL A 24 1.22 12.70 7.83
N THR A 25 1.00 11.70 8.68
CA THR A 25 2.04 11.18 9.59
C THR A 25 3.21 10.59 8.81
N TYR A 26 2.95 9.82 7.75
CA TYR A 26 3.99 9.27 6.90
C TYR A 26 4.76 10.36 6.15
N TYR A 27 4.08 11.43 5.71
CA TYR A 27 4.78 12.57 5.10
C TYR A 27 5.71 13.27 6.09
N ILE A 28 5.29 13.45 7.34
CA ILE A 28 6.17 13.98 8.39
C ILE A 28 7.38 13.06 8.59
N LEU A 29 7.18 11.74 8.69
CA LEU A 29 8.26 10.77 8.82
C LEU A 29 9.22 10.78 7.61
N ARG A 30 8.69 10.95 6.39
CA ARG A 30 9.48 11.12 5.15
C ARG A 30 10.31 12.39 5.17
N CYS A 31 9.77 13.50 5.67
CA CYS A 31 10.52 14.75 5.85
C CYS A 31 11.64 14.55 6.88
N LEU A 32 11.35 13.92 8.02
CA LEU A 32 12.36 13.61 9.02
C LEU A 32 13.45 12.69 8.48
N ALA A 33 13.10 11.70 7.66
CA ALA A 33 14.07 10.82 7.02
C ALA A 33 14.92 11.55 5.98
N PHE A 34 14.34 12.49 5.24
CA PHE A 34 15.09 13.36 4.33
C PHE A 34 16.11 14.24 5.07
N LEU A 35 15.75 14.72 6.27
CA LEU A 35 16.65 15.47 7.15
C LEU A 35 17.65 14.59 7.91
N GLY A 36 17.63 13.27 7.71
CA GLY A 36 18.51 12.32 8.41
C GLY A 36 18.13 12.03 9.87
N LEU A 37 16.96 12.49 10.32
CA LEU A 37 16.46 12.30 11.68
C LEU A 37 15.71 10.98 11.89
N ALA A 38 15.25 10.37 10.79
CA ALA A 38 14.60 9.06 10.79
C ALA A 38 15.21 8.16 9.72
N SER A 39 15.17 6.85 9.94
CA SER A 39 15.66 5.85 8.98
C SER A 39 14.80 4.58 9.06
N ASP A 40 15.03 3.65 8.13
CA ASP A 40 14.33 2.35 8.07
C ASP A 40 12.79 2.43 8.06
N LEU A 41 12.24 3.36 7.27
CA LEU A 41 10.80 3.49 7.08
C LEU A 41 10.24 2.27 6.32
N LYS A 42 9.71 1.31 7.08
CA LYS A 42 9.10 0.09 6.55
C LYS A 42 7.88 0.39 5.69
N LYS A 43 7.83 -0.19 4.50
CA LYS A 43 6.70 -0.09 3.57
C LYS A 43 5.89 -1.40 3.54
N PRO A 44 4.62 -1.35 3.14
CA PRO A 44 3.83 -2.56 2.94
C PRO A 44 4.44 -3.46 1.87
N PRO A 45 4.27 -4.79 1.98
CA PRO A 45 4.73 -5.73 0.97
C PRO A 45 3.96 -5.53 -0.35
N ALA A 46 4.57 -5.83 -1.48
CA ALA A 46 3.96 -5.64 -2.81
C ALA A 46 2.60 -6.35 -2.95
N ALA A 47 2.45 -7.53 -2.35
CA ALA A 47 1.18 -8.27 -2.33
C ALA A 47 0.03 -7.49 -1.66
N ALA A 48 0.34 -6.67 -0.64
CA ALA A 48 -0.66 -5.85 0.03
C ALA A 48 -1.22 -4.72 -0.86
N LEU A 49 -0.41 -4.26 -1.82
CA LEU A 49 -0.80 -3.25 -2.81
C LEU A 49 -1.62 -3.85 -3.96
N GLN A 50 -1.55 -5.18 -4.15
CA GLN A 50 -2.24 -5.90 -5.22
C GLN A 50 -3.57 -6.53 -4.77
N ARG A 51 -3.87 -6.54 -3.46
CA ARG A 51 -5.05 -7.22 -2.88
C ARG A 51 -6.39 -6.85 -3.52
N ASN A 52 -6.51 -5.64 -4.09
CA ASN A 52 -7.74 -5.15 -4.73
C ASN A 52 -7.63 -5.10 -6.27
N ARG A 53 -6.54 -5.62 -6.85
CA ARG A 53 -6.43 -5.77 -8.29
C ARG A 53 -7.35 -6.92 -8.69
N ILE A 54 -8.48 -6.60 -9.32
CA ILE A 54 -9.24 -7.60 -10.05
C ILE A 54 -8.33 -8.05 -11.20
N GLU A 55 -7.94 -9.31 -11.20
CA GLU A 55 -7.29 -9.90 -12.36
C GLU A 55 -8.30 -9.91 -13.51
N ASP A 56 -7.89 -9.45 -14.68
CA ASP A 56 -8.76 -9.43 -15.86
C ASP A 56 -9.31 -10.85 -16.08
N GLY A 57 -10.64 -10.95 -16.20
CA GLY A 57 -11.39 -12.22 -16.20
C GLY A 57 -10.88 -13.25 -17.21
N PRO A 58 -11.26 -14.53 -17.06
CA PRO A 58 -10.67 -15.63 -17.82
C PRO A 58 -10.64 -15.33 -19.32
N SER A 59 -9.43 -15.35 -19.87
CA SER A 59 -9.14 -15.25 -21.29
C SER A 59 -9.96 -16.28 -22.05
N ALA A 60 -10.83 -15.79 -22.92
CA ALA A 60 -11.57 -16.56 -23.90
C ALA A 60 -12.29 -17.79 -23.31
N VAL A 61 -13.56 -17.60 -22.93
CA VAL A 61 -14.55 -18.65 -23.21
C VAL A 61 -14.59 -18.77 -24.73
N VAL A 62 -13.72 -19.63 -25.26
CA VAL A 62 -13.81 -20.14 -26.62
C VAL A 62 -15.14 -20.88 -26.64
N LEU A 63 -16.15 -20.23 -27.21
CA LEU A 63 -17.42 -20.85 -27.52
C LEU A 63 -17.16 -21.85 -28.64
N GLU A 64 -16.67 -23.03 -28.27
CA GLU A 64 -16.74 -24.22 -29.11
C GLU A 64 -18.23 -24.60 -29.17
N PHE A 65 -18.86 -24.27 -30.30
CA PHE A 65 -20.13 -24.83 -30.76
C PHE A 65 -19.85 -26.11 -31.56
#